data_AF-A0A151I9X0-F1
#
_entry.id   AF-A0A151I9X0-F1
#
_cell.length_a   1.000
_cell.length_b   1.000
_cell.length_c   1.000
_cell.angle_alpha   90.00
_cell.angle_beta   90.00
_cell.angle_gamma   90.00
#
_symmetry.space_group_name_H-M   'P 1'
#
loop_
_entity.id
_entity.type
_entity.pdbx_description
1 polymer ?
#
loop_
_entity_poly.entity_id
_entity_poly.type
_entity_poly.pdbx_seq_one_letter_code
_entity_poly.pdbx_strand_id
1 'polypeptide(L)'
;MTLKQIKKFEALNDISINVYAIENEIVPIRLAERKRSKHVNLLYVEDVIGRHFMLIKNLSRLLRSQVTKMEHKKYFCDRLPSEDNKWLEFKNHCRKERVPFVVYADLECALEKMDKDPASSTYTYQHHNVFSIAYYVHCSYGNSLSGY
;
A
#
# COMPACT_ATOMS: atom_id res chain seq x y z
N MET A 1 24.40 7.77 14.19
CA MET A 1 23.12 8.45 13.86
C MET A 1 21.98 7.49 14.18
N THR A 2 21.02 7.88 15.01
CA THR A 2 19.86 7.03 15.37
C THR A 2 18.65 7.35 14.51
N LEU A 3 17.68 6.43 14.40
CA LEU A 3 16.45 6.64 13.63
C LEU A 3 15.68 7.90 14.09
N LYS A 4 15.74 8.25 15.38
CA LYS A 4 15.12 9.46 15.92
C LYS A 4 15.77 10.75 15.39
N GLN A 5 17.10 10.73 15.18
CA GLN A 5 17.85 11.88 14.66
C GLN A 5 17.56 12.16 13.17
N ILE A 6 17.06 11.17 12.42
CA ILE A 6 16.72 11.32 10.99
C ILE A 6 15.71 12.45 10.79
N LYS A 7 14.67 12.55 11.63
CA LYS A 7 13.63 13.59 11.49
C LYS A 7 14.23 15.00 11.59
N LYS A 8 15.20 15.19 12.50
CA LYS A 8 15.93 16.45 12.65
C LYS A 8 16.81 16.73 11.43
N PHE A 9 17.51 15.72 10.92
CA PHE A 9 18.36 15.86 9.73
C PHE A 9 17.55 16.21 8.48
N GLU A 10 16.40 15.56 8.28
CA GLU A 10 15.47 15.83 7.18
C GLU A 10 15.00 17.29 7.18
N ALA A 11 14.67 17.84 8.36
CA ALA A 11 14.24 19.23 8.51
C ALA A 11 15.37 20.23 8.25
N LEU A 12 16.59 19.93 8.69
CA LEU A 12 17.74 20.83 8.52
C LEU A 12 18.26 20.92 7.08
N ASN A 13 18.08 19.86 6.29
CA ASN A 13 18.67 19.74 4.94
C ASN A 13 17.64 19.77 3.80
N ASP A 14 16.36 19.97 4.12
CA ASP A 14 15.24 19.89 3.18
C ASP A 14 15.30 18.64 2.29
N ILE A 15 15.47 17.49 2.94
CA ILE A 15 15.57 16.16 2.31
C ILE A 15 14.58 15.20 2.96
N SER A 16 14.03 14.25 2.21
CA SER A 16 13.23 13.16 2.77
C SER A 16 13.96 11.83 2.70
N ILE A 17 13.90 11.02 3.75
CA ILE A 17 14.67 9.80 3.91
C ILE A 17 13.72 8.66 4.28
N ASN A 18 13.65 7.62 3.45
CA ASN A 18 13.12 6.33 3.87
C ASN A 18 14.28 5.44 4.32
N VAL A 19 14.01 4.57 5.30
CA VAL A 19 14.96 3.58 5.80
C VAL A 19 14.33 2.20 5.72
N TYR A 20 15.04 1.29 5.09
CA TYR A 20 14.70 -0.12 4.97
C TYR A 20 15.69 -0.95 5.78
N ALA A 21 15.30 -2.14 6.24
CA ALA A 21 16.20 -3.10 6.86
C ALA A 21 16.08 -4.45 6.16
N ILE A 22 17.10 -5.29 6.33
CA ILE A 22 17.05 -6.70 5.93
C ILE A 22 16.67 -7.49 7.18
N GLU A 23 15.47 -8.08 7.17
CA GLU A 23 15.10 -9.15 8.09
C GLU A 23 15.21 -10.47 7.31
N ASN A 24 14.08 -11.11 6.98
CA ASN A 24 14.04 -12.17 5.97
C ASN A 24 13.96 -11.61 4.54
N GLU A 25 13.37 -10.43 4.41
CA GLU A 25 13.24 -9.65 3.18
C GLU A 25 13.53 -8.18 3.49
N ILE A 26 13.65 -7.35 2.44
CA ILE A 26 13.83 -5.92 2.61
C ILE A 26 12.49 -5.28 2.96
N VAL A 27 12.40 -4.76 4.18
CA VAL A 27 11.19 -4.16 4.75
C VAL A 27 11.43 -2.70 5.14
N PRO A 28 10.43 -1.82 4.99
CA PRO A 28 10.55 -0.44 5.44
C PRO A 28 10.46 -0.37 6.97
N ILE A 29 11.51 0.15 7.62
CA ILE A 29 11.51 0.40 9.08
C ILE A 29 11.19 1.86 9.43
N ARG A 30 11.30 2.76 8.45
CA ARG A 30 10.89 4.16 8.56
C ARG A 30 10.58 4.71 7.17
N LEU A 31 9.41 5.32 7.02
CA LEU A 31 9.09 6.11 5.84
C LEU A 31 9.06 7.59 6.23
N ALA A 32 9.57 8.47 5.36
CA ALA A 32 9.44 9.91 5.58
C ALA A 32 7.94 10.29 5.64
N GLU A 33 7.57 11.38 6.32
CA GLU A 33 6.16 11.81 6.37
C GLU A 33 5.70 12.44 5.06
N ARG A 34 6.59 13.13 4.36
CA ARG A 34 6.34 13.73 3.04
C ARG A 34 7.55 13.49 2.14
N LYS A 35 7.31 13.28 0.84
CA LYS A 35 8.38 13.15 -0.15
C LYS A 35 8.75 14.54 -0.65
N ARG A 36 9.98 14.97 -0.38
CA ARG A 36 10.55 16.23 -0.84
C ARG A 36 11.19 16.06 -2.22
N SER A 37 11.60 17.17 -2.83
CA SER A 37 12.32 17.19 -4.11
C SER A 37 13.60 16.35 -4.07
N LYS A 38 14.36 16.47 -2.97
CA LYS A 38 15.49 15.59 -2.65
C LYS A 38 14.99 14.44 -1.78
N HIS A 39 15.03 13.23 -2.31
CA HIS A 39 14.63 12.03 -1.60
C HIS A 39 15.67 10.93 -1.72
N VAL A 40 15.97 10.28 -0.60
CA VAL A 40 16.91 9.16 -0.54
C VAL A 40 16.29 7.97 0.18
N ASN A 41 16.69 6.78 -0.28
CA ASN A 41 16.35 5.52 0.36
C ASN A 41 17.64 4.95 0.96
N LEU A 42 17.61 4.66 2.26
CA LEU A 42 18.73 4.07 2.98
C LEU A 42 18.40 2.64 3.38
N LEU A 43 19.42 1.79 3.40
CA LEU A 43 19.39 0.45 3.98
C LEU A 43 20.12 0.50 5.32
N TYR A 44 19.45 0.07 6.38
CA TYR A 44 20.01 -0.11 7.70
C TYR A 44 20.53 -1.53 7.83
N VAL A 45 21.82 -1.65 8.16
CA VAL A 45 22.51 -2.94 8.31
C VAL A 45 23.19 -2.95 9.67
N GLU A 46 23.00 -4.06 10.39
CA GLU A 46 23.64 -4.33 11.67
C GLU A 46 24.58 -5.52 11.48
N ASP A 47 25.86 -5.30 11.72
CA ASP A 47 26.92 -6.31 11.57
C ASP A 47 27.80 -6.31 12.83
N VAL A 48 28.79 -7.20 12.91
CA VAL A 48 29.74 -7.31 14.04
C VAL A 48 30.49 -6.00 14.34
N ILE A 49 30.67 -5.14 13.33
CA ILE A 49 31.35 -3.83 13.47
C ILE A 49 30.39 -2.76 14.03
N GLY A 50 29.08 -3.03 13.97
CA GLY A 50 28.03 -2.14 14.46
C GLY A 50 26.99 -1.79 13.41
N ARG A 51 26.31 -0.67 13.65
CA ARG A 51 25.13 -0.25 12.89
C ARG A 51 25.49 0.83 11.87
N HIS A 52 25.24 0.56 10.60
CA HIS A 52 25.53 1.49 9.52
C HIS A 52 24.36 1.66 8.55
N PHE A 53 24.37 2.78 7.82
CA PHE A 53 23.42 3.06 6.75
C PHE A 53 24.12 3.01 5.40
N MET A 54 23.47 2.39 4.42
CA MET A 54 23.93 2.32 3.03
C MET A 54 22.92 2.99 2.10
N LEU A 55 23.39 3.67 1.05
CA LEU A 55 22.51 4.29 0.07
C LEU A 55 21.94 3.25 -0.91
N ILE A 56 20.62 3.20 -1.03
CA ILE A 56 19.93 2.40 -2.04
C ILE A 56 19.84 3.22 -3.33
N LYS A 57 20.73 2.93 -4.29
CA LYS A 57 20.77 3.63 -5.59
C LYS A 57 19.56 3.34 -6.48
N ASN A 58 18.99 2.14 -6.38
CA ASN A 58 17.87 1.72 -7.22
C ASN A 58 16.95 0.77 -6.46
N LEU A 59 15.91 1.34 -5.84
CA LEU A 59 14.94 0.60 -5.03
C LEU A 59 14.17 -0.43 -5.87
N SER A 60 13.77 -0.07 -7.08
CA SER A 60 13.11 -0.98 -8.03
C SER A 60 13.93 -2.24 -8.30
N ARG A 61 15.24 -2.11 -8.53
CA ARG A 61 16.11 -3.27 -8.78
C ARG A 61 16.28 -4.12 -7.53
N LEU A 62 16.38 -3.48 -6.37
CA LEU A 62 16.60 -4.13 -5.08
C LEU A 62 15.38 -4.96 -4.66
N LEU A 63 14.18 -4.39 -4.74
CA LEU A 63 12.95 -5.07 -4.33
C LEU A 63 12.37 -6.03 -5.38
N ARG A 64 12.82 -5.95 -6.63
CA ARG A 64 12.27 -6.79 -7.73
C ARG A 64 12.33 -8.28 -7.39
N SER A 65 13.47 -8.76 -6.89
CA SER A 65 13.69 -10.19 -6.62
C SER A 65 12.78 -10.74 -5.52
N GLN A 66 12.25 -9.89 -4.64
CA GLN A 66 11.27 -10.29 -3.63
C GLN A 66 9.87 -10.48 -4.21
N VAL A 67 9.56 -9.83 -5.33
CA VAL A 67 8.18 -9.76 -5.86
C VAL A 67 7.97 -10.61 -7.10
N THR A 68 9.00 -10.82 -7.91
CA THR A 68 8.88 -11.66 -9.10
C THR A 68 10.21 -12.25 -9.54
N LYS A 69 10.15 -13.43 -10.16
CA LYS A 69 11.26 -14.04 -10.90
C LYS A 69 11.39 -13.51 -12.33
N MET A 70 10.43 -12.70 -12.79
CA MET A 70 10.43 -12.13 -14.14
C MET A 70 11.43 -10.97 -14.29
N GLU A 71 11.94 -10.78 -15.50
CA GLU A 71 12.99 -9.80 -15.78
C GLU A 71 12.50 -8.35 -15.87
N HIS A 72 11.19 -8.13 -16.04
CA HIS A 72 10.61 -6.81 -16.23
C HIS A 72 10.79 -5.90 -15.01
N LYS A 73 11.11 -4.62 -15.26
CA LYS A 73 11.31 -3.62 -14.21
C LYS A 73 9.97 -3.30 -13.53
N LYS A 74 9.91 -3.53 -12.22
CA LYS A 74 8.78 -3.11 -11.37
C LYS A 74 9.03 -1.75 -10.73
N TYR A 75 8.00 -0.93 -10.67
CA TYR A 75 8.01 0.35 -9.96
C TYR A 75 7.19 0.17 -8.69
N PHE A 76 7.83 0.47 -7.55
CA PHE A 76 7.19 0.35 -6.25
C PHE A 76 6.70 1.73 -5.83
N CYS A 77 5.47 1.76 -5.31
CA CYS A 77 4.95 2.94 -4.66
C CYS A 77 5.33 2.85 -3.18
N ASP A 78 6.18 3.75 -2.72
CA ASP A 78 6.68 3.73 -1.34
C ASP A 78 5.55 3.96 -0.32
N ARG A 79 4.45 4.61 -0.74
CA ARG A 79 3.30 4.98 0.09
C ARG A 79 1.99 4.99 -0.70
N LEU A 80 0.88 4.71 -0.02
CA LEU A 80 -0.45 4.87 -0.58
C LEU A 80 -0.82 6.36 -0.71
N PRO A 81 -1.75 6.70 -1.64
CA PRO A 81 -2.35 8.03 -1.72
C PRO A 81 -2.89 8.48 -0.36
N SER A 82 -2.61 9.72 0.03
CA SER A 82 -3.19 10.35 1.22
C SER A 82 -4.38 11.24 0.81
N GLU A 83 -5.17 11.71 1.78
CA GLU A 83 -6.27 12.63 1.49
C GLU A 83 -5.83 13.89 0.73
N ASP A 84 -4.62 14.40 0.98
CA ASP A 84 -4.08 15.57 0.27
C ASP A 84 -3.57 15.25 -1.15
N ASN A 85 -3.41 13.97 -1.52
CA ASN A 85 -2.87 13.50 -2.80
C ASN A 85 -3.59 12.21 -3.22
N LYS A 86 -4.89 12.31 -3.46
CA LYS A 86 -5.79 11.16 -3.71
C LYS A 86 -5.60 10.54 -5.09
N TRP A 87 -5.15 11.33 -6.05
CA TRP A 87 -5.12 10.92 -7.45
C TRP A 87 -3.77 10.29 -7.80
N LEU A 88 -3.81 9.05 -8.27
CA LEU A 88 -2.66 8.35 -8.83
C LEU A 88 -2.92 8.15 -10.32
N GLU A 89 -2.01 8.64 -11.15
CA GLU A 89 -2.12 8.54 -12.61
C GLU A 89 -1.12 7.53 -13.16
N PHE A 90 -1.61 6.62 -14.02
CA PHE A 90 -0.76 5.70 -14.74
C PHE A 90 -0.20 6.38 -15.99
N LYS A 91 1.12 6.64 -16.00
CA LYS A 91 1.78 7.19 -17.21
C LYS A 91 1.85 6.19 -18.37
N ASN A 92 1.77 4.89 -18.08
CA ASN A 92 1.90 3.85 -19.10
C ASN A 92 0.98 2.66 -18.77
N HIS A 93 -0.27 2.75 -19.24
CA HIS A 93 -1.29 1.74 -19.01
C HIS A 93 -0.89 0.34 -19.54
N CYS A 94 -0.04 0.25 -20.55
CA CYS A 94 0.45 -1.03 -21.09
C CYS A 94 1.36 -1.78 -20.11
N ARG A 95 1.93 -1.08 -19.12
CA ARG A 95 2.79 -1.65 -18.07
C ARG A 95 2.03 -1.94 -16.78
N LYS A 96 0.70 -1.88 -16.79
CA LYS A 96 -0.11 -2.26 -15.64
C LYS A 96 0.13 -3.73 -15.33
N GLU A 97 0.36 -4.05 -14.06
CA GLU A 97 0.35 -5.44 -13.64
C GLU A 97 -1.10 -5.95 -13.69
N ARG A 98 -1.30 -7.21 -14.09
CA ARG A 98 -2.62 -7.85 -14.00
C ARG A 98 -3.01 -7.85 -12.52
N VAL A 99 -4.27 -7.50 -12.23
CA VAL A 99 -4.77 -7.25 -10.86
C VAL A 99 -4.31 -8.37 -9.92
N PRO A 100 -3.45 -8.07 -8.93
CA PRO A 100 -2.79 -9.10 -8.13
C PRO A 100 -3.74 -9.79 -7.16
N PHE A 101 -4.75 -9.06 -6.69
CA PHE A 101 -5.78 -9.55 -5.78
C PHE A 101 -7.14 -9.02 -6.20
N VAL A 102 -8.14 -9.89 -6.29
CA VAL A 102 -9.54 -9.51 -6.52
C VAL A 102 -10.33 -9.93 -5.29
N VAL A 103 -11.07 -9.01 -4.68
CA VAL A 103 -11.97 -9.32 -3.56
C VAL A 103 -13.38 -9.38 -4.12
N TYR A 104 -13.97 -10.57 -4.08
CA TYR A 104 -15.40 -10.77 -4.28
C TYR A 104 -16.05 -10.64 -2.92
N ALA A 105 -17.06 -9.81 -2.76
CA ALA A 105 -17.80 -9.66 -1.51
C ALA A 105 -19.30 -9.69 -1.80
N ASP A 106 -20.02 -10.40 -0.96
CA ASP A 106 -21.47 -10.48 -0.98
C ASP A 106 -22.03 -10.21 0.41
N LEU A 107 -23.19 -9.57 0.46
CA LEU A 107 -23.85 -9.15 1.69
C LEU A 107 -25.22 -9.79 1.76
N GLU A 108 -25.46 -10.53 2.84
CA GLU A 108 -26.81 -10.98 3.15
C GLU A 108 -27.52 -9.91 3.97
N CYS A 109 -28.71 -9.53 3.51
CA CYS A 109 -29.48 -8.44 4.10
C CYS A 109 -30.87 -8.92 4.51
N ALA A 110 -31.29 -8.56 5.72
CA ALA A 110 -32.68 -8.66 6.14
C ALA A 110 -33.45 -7.47 5.55
N LEU A 111 -34.65 -7.75 5.04
CA LEU A 111 -35.50 -6.75 4.41
C LEU A 111 -36.52 -6.22 5.43
N GLU A 112 -36.35 -4.98 5.85
CA GLU A 112 -37.29 -4.28 6.71
C GLU A 112 -38.22 -3.44 5.84
N LYS A 113 -39.53 -3.65 5.96
CA LYS A 113 -40.50 -2.81 5.24
C LYS A 113 -40.46 -1.42 5.85
N MET A 114 -40.46 -0.42 4.98
CA MET A 114 -40.49 0.99 5.39
C MET A 114 -41.88 1.54 5.19
N ASP A 115 -42.32 2.35 6.15
CA ASP A 115 -43.59 3.05 6.06
C ASP A 115 -43.53 4.15 5.00
N LYS A 116 -44.64 4.34 4.30
CA LYS A 116 -44.74 5.34 3.25
C LYS A 116 -44.86 6.73 3.88
N ASP A 117 -43.89 7.59 3.64
CA ASP A 117 -43.99 9.00 4.03
C ASP A 117 -45.08 9.69 3.17
N PRO A 118 -46.18 10.17 3.78
CA PRO A 118 -47.26 10.82 3.05
C PRO A 118 -46.85 12.15 2.38
N ALA A 119 -45.71 12.74 2.74
CA ALA A 119 -45.22 13.97 2.13
C ALA A 119 -44.38 13.77 0.86
N SER A 120 -43.96 12.53 0.56
CA SER A 120 -43.09 12.22 -0.59
C SER A 120 -43.83 11.46 -1.70
N SER A 121 -43.65 11.89 -2.94
CA SER A 121 -44.14 11.17 -4.13
C SER A 121 -43.34 9.89 -4.41
N THR A 122 -42.16 9.75 -3.81
CA THR A 122 -41.26 8.59 -3.94
C THR A 122 -41.10 7.94 -2.58
N TYR A 123 -41.22 6.61 -2.49
CA TYR A 123 -41.07 5.91 -1.21
C TYR A 123 -40.06 4.77 -1.33
N THR A 124 -39.18 4.65 -0.34
CA THR A 124 -38.32 3.48 -0.17
C THR A 124 -39.19 2.34 0.33
N TYR A 125 -39.29 1.26 -0.44
CA TYR A 125 -40.17 0.12 -0.08
C TYR A 125 -39.53 -0.77 1.00
N GLN A 126 -38.22 -0.97 0.91
CA GLN A 126 -37.47 -1.85 1.80
C GLN A 126 -36.15 -1.19 2.22
N HIS A 127 -35.81 -1.37 3.48
CA HIS A 127 -34.50 -1.05 4.04
C HIS A 127 -33.71 -2.37 4.18
N HIS A 128 -32.53 -2.40 3.57
CA HIS A 128 -31.64 -3.56 3.61
C HIS A 128 -30.74 -3.44 4.84
N ASN A 129 -31.02 -4.26 5.86
CA ASN A 129 -30.21 -4.34 7.06
C ASN A 129 -29.21 -5.49 6.91
N VAL A 130 -27.93 -5.16 6.75
CA VAL A 130 -26.87 -6.16 6.57
C VAL A 130 -26.72 -6.98 7.85
N PHE A 131 -26.77 -8.31 7.74
CA PHE A 131 -26.55 -9.19 8.90
C PHE A 131 -25.34 -10.12 8.74
N SER A 132 -24.92 -10.41 7.51
CA SER A 132 -23.68 -11.15 7.28
C SER A 132 -22.97 -10.66 6.01
N ILE A 133 -21.67 -10.92 5.99
CA ILE A 133 -20.79 -10.66 4.86
C ILE A 133 -20.01 -11.93 4.57
N ALA A 134 -19.95 -12.29 3.30
CA ALA A 134 -19.02 -13.28 2.78
C ALA A 134 -18.07 -12.56 1.84
N TYR A 135 -16.78 -12.84 1.94
CA TYR A 135 -15.83 -12.37 0.94
C TYR A 135 -14.91 -13.51 0.52
N TYR A 136 -14.36 -13.38 -0.68
CA TYR A 136 -13.37 -14.28 -1.26
C TYR A 136 -12.28 -13.45 -1.90
N VAL A 137 -11.06 -13.65 -1.42
CA VAL A 137 -9.87 -13.01 -1.96
C VAL A 137 -9.21 -13.96 -2.95
N HIS A 138 -9.22 -13.59 -4.22
CA HIS A 138 -8.51 -14.31 -5.28
C HIS A 138 -7.13 -13.68 -5.51
N CYS A 139 -6.05 -14.44 -5.30
CA CYS A 139 -4.68 -14.03 -5.58
C CYS A 139 -4.21 -14.55 -6.95
N SER A 140 -3.74 -13.66 -7.84
CA SER A 140 -3.22 -14.06 -9.16
C SER A 140 -1.84 -14.72 -9.10
N TYR A 141 -1.13 -14.62 -7.98
CA TYR A 141 0.22 -15.19 -7.82
C TYR A 141 0.21 -16.67 -7.49
N GLY A 142 -0.91 -17.21 -6.99
CA GLY A 142 -1.06 -18.63 -6.71
C GLY A 142 -2.32 -18.93 -5.90
N ASN A 143 -3.00 -20.03 -6.26
CA ASN A 143 -4.28 -20.40 -5.64
C ASN A 143 -4.18 -20.71 -4.13
N SER A 144 -2.98 -21.07 -3.63
CA SER A 144 -2.75 -21.29 -2.20
C SER A 144 -2.80 -19.99 -1.37
N LEU A 145 -2.73 -18.82 -2.02
CA LEU A 145 -2.85 -17.51 -1.41
C LEU A 145 -4.28 -16.94 -1.54
N SER A 146 -5.19 -17.68 -2.18
CA SER A 146 -6.61 -17.32 -2.29
C SER A 146 -7.39 -17.95 -1.14
N GLY A 147 -8.44 -17.28 -0.66
CA GLY A 147 -9.22 -17.76 0.48
C GLY A 147 -10.54 -17.03 0.65
N TYR A 148 -11.46 -17.69 1.36
CA TYR A 148 -12.67 -17.08 1.92
C TYR A 148 -12.33 -16.42 3.25
#